data_AF-A0A521RLH6-F1
#
_entry.id   AF-A0A521RLH6-F1
#
_cell.length_a   1.000
_cell.length_b   1.000
_cell.length_c   1.000
_cell.angle_alpha   90.00
_cell.angle_beta   90.00
_cell.angle_gamma   90.00
#
_symmetry.space_group_name_H-M   'P 1'
#
loop_
_entity.id
_entity.type
_entity.pdbx_description
1 polymer ?
#
loop_
_entity_poly.entity_id
_entity_poly.type
_entity_poly.pdbx_seq_one_letter_code
_entity_poly.pdbx_strand_id
1 'polypeptide(L)'
;MRRTINTTSFPDQKPGTSGLRKKTRVFLQPHYLQNFIQAVLNVAAIGDRPLVIGGDGRYYNREAIQIILKMAAANGVRHVIAGQAGLLSTPAVSHLIRMRRAGGGFVLSASHNPGGLEADFGIKFNVENGGPAPAGFTDQVYAESRRIAEYHILEAEDVDLETPGTRRLGDMRIEIVDPVAAYADLMERLFDFERIRGLFAGGNFSFRFDAMHAVTGPYAHEIFERRLGAAPGAVMNGVPLPDFGGEHPDPNLVHAWRLRELMLSNPAGPDFGAASDGDGDRNMILGRDFFITPSDSLAVLAANAHLIPAYPDGIVGIARSMPTSCAADRVAASLGIPCFETPTGWKFFGNLLDAGLISLCGEESFGAGSDHVREKDGIWAVLFWLNLIAATGRSPAEIVGAHWRRFGRNYYTRHDYEAIETQVAGTLMARLREMTGGLGGRRFDNYICASGDDFSYTDPVDGSRSEQQGIRILFSDGSRIVYRLSGTGTEGATLRVYLERYEPAAGDLELTSAAALAELSRLAGELANIPELTGRTAPDVIT
;
A
#
# COMPACT_ATOMS: atom_id res chain seq x y z
N MET A 1 -18.67 -30.75 -15.33
CA MET A 1 -17.72 -31.40 -16.28
C MET A 1 -16.65 -30.40 -16.67
N ARG A 2 -15.37 -30.79 -16.84
CA ARG A 2 -14.32 -29.86 -17.35
C ARG A 2 -14.64 -29.50 -18.80
N ARG A 3 -14.59 -28.21 -19.12
CA ARG A 3 -14.74 -27.68 -20.48
C ARG A 3 -13.50 -26.91 -20.88
N THR A 4 -13.11 -27.06 -22.14
CA THR A 4 -12.15 -26.20 -22.81
C THR A 4 -12.94 -25.21 -23.66
N ILE A 5 -12.68 -23.93 -23.47
CA ILE A 5 -13.35 -22.85 -24.18
C ILE A 5 -12.32 -22.12 -25.03
N ASN A 6 -12.53 -22.08 -26.34
CA ASN A 6 -11.73 -21.28 -27.24
C ASN A 6 -11.97 -19.79 -26.98
N THR A 7 -10.92 -19.00 -27.04
CA THR A 7 -10.92 -17.56 -26.73
C THR A 7 -9.93 -16.83 -27.63
N THR A 8 -9.98 -15.50 -27.60
CA THR A 8 -8.99 -14.64 -28.27
C THR A 8 -8.24 -13.83 -27.22
N SER A 9 -6.91 -13.75 -27.35
CA SER A 9 -6.06 -12.97 -26.46
C SER A 9 -6.40 -11.47 -26.45
N PHE A 10 -6.17 -10.80 -25.33
CA PHE A 10 -6.30 -9.34 -25.21
C PHE A 10 -4.93 -8.66 -25.19
N PRO A 11 -4.76 -7.46 -25.80
CA PRO A 11 -3.47 -6.78 -25.85
C PRO A 11 -3.03 -6.10 -24.55
N ASP A 12 -3.96 -5.86 -23.65
CA ASP A 12 -3.83 -4.89 -22.58
C ASP A 12 -3.85 -5.50 -21.16
N GLN A 13 -3.70 -6.83 -21.05
CA GLN A 13 -3.67 -7.58 -19.80
C GLN A 13 -2.29 -7.60 -19.11
N LYS A 14 -1.54 -6.50 -19.19
CA LYS A 14 -0.24 -6.37 -18.50
C LYS A 14 -0.47 -6.01 -17.03
N PRO A 15 -0.05 -6.83 -16.05
CA PRO A 15 -0.10 -6.44 -14.65
C PRO A 15 0.80 -5.22 -14.38
N GLY A 16 0.30 -4.25 -13.62
CA GLY A 16 1.11 -3.15 -13.09
C GLY A 16 1.86 -3.56 -11.80
N THR A 17 2.40 -2.58 -11.08
CA THR A 17 3.13 -2.79 -9.81
C THR A 17 2.29 -3.52 -8.76
N SER A 18 0.97 -3.41 -8.81
CA SER A 18 0.06 -3.97 -7.82
C SER A 18 -1.14 -4.66 -8.48
N GLY A 19 -0.86 -5.52 -9.46
CA GLY A 19 -1.85 -6.34 -10.17
C GLY A 19 -2.37 -5.72 -11.46
N LEU A 20 -3.27 -6.44 -12.14
CA LEU A 20 -4.01 -5.94 -13.30
C LEU A 20 -5.22 -5.12 -12.81
N ARG A 21 -5.27 -3.83 -13.16
CA ARG A 21 -6.38 -2.93 -12.83
C ARG A 21 -7.00 -2.37 -14.10
N LYS A 22 -8.33 -2.36 -14.16
CA LYS A 22 -9.14 -1.84 -15.26
C LYS A 22 -10.48 -1.36 -14.72
N LYS A 23 -11.24 -0.64 -15.54
CA LYS A 23 -12.66 -0.40 -15.28
C LYS A 23 -13.39 -1.73 -15.10
N THR A 24 -14.32 -1.80 -14.16
CA THR A 24 -15.13 -3.00 -13.89
C THR A 24 -15.79 -3.54 -15.16
N ARG A 25 -16.32 -2.66 -16.01
CA ARG A 25 -16.91 -3.03 -17.31
C ARG A 25 -15.96 -3.80 -18.24
N VAL A 26 -14.64 -3.61 -18.14
CA VAL A 26 -13.66 -4.35 -18.92
C VAL A 26 -13.59 -5.80 -18.45
N PHE A 27 -13.58 -6.04 -17.14
CA PHE A 27 -13.59 -7.40 -16.58
C PHE A 27 -14.90 -8.16 -16.88
N LEU A 28 -16.00 -7.44 -17.03
CA LEU A 28 -17.30 -8.01 -17.42
C LEU A 28 -17.37 -8.40 -18.91
N GLN A 29 -16.41 -7.99 -19.74
CA GLN A 29 -16.36 -8.43 -21.13
C GLN A 29 -16.19 -9.95 -21.19
N PRO A 30 -16.85 -10.63 -22.15
CA PRO A 30 -16.69 -12.06 -22.33
C PRO A 30 -15.20 -12.45 -22.43
N HIS A 31 -14.83 -13.47 -21.66
CA HIS A 31 -13.48 -14.06 -21.63
C HIS A 31 -12.36 -13.18 -21.07
N TYR A 32 -12.58 -11.90 -20.75
CA TYR A 32 -11.50 -11.03 -20.28
C TYR A 32 -10.90 -11.53 -18.96
N LEU A 33 -11.75 -11.71 -17.94
CA LEU A 33 -11.33 -12.27 -16.65
C LEU A 33 -10.70 -13.65 -16.84
N GLN A 34 -11.38 -14.55 -17.56
CA GLN A 34 -10.96 -15.95 -17.72
C GLN A 34 -9.59 -16.05 -18.37
N ASN A 35 -9.32 -15.26 -19.41
CA ASN A 35 -8.03 -15.26 -20.09
C ASN A 35 -6.90 -14.88 -19.14
N PHE A 36 -7.11 -13.84 -18.32
CA PHE A 36 -6.10 -13.41 -17.35
C PHE A 36 -5.86 -14.47 -16.26
N ILE A 37 -6.93 -15.05 -15.71
CA ILE A 37 -6.83 -16.09 -14.68
C ILE A 37 -6.13 -17.34 -15.22
N GLN A 38 -6.45 -17.77 -16.43
CA GLN A 38 -5.78 -18.91 -17.05
C GLN A 38 -4.29 -18.64 -17.27
N ALA A 39 -3.92 -17.44 -17.73
CA ALA A 39 -2.51 -17.06 -17.88
C ALA A 39 -1.76 -17.09 -16.55
N VAL A 40 -2.38 -16.58 -15.46
CA VAL A 40 -1.79 -16.66 -14.11
C VAL A 40 -1.63 -18.11 -13.66
N LEU A 41 -2.65 -18.96 -13.83
CA LEU A 41 -2.59 -20.37 -13.43
C LEU A 41 -1.52 -21.17 -14.20
N ASN A 42 -1.35 -20.89 -15.50
CA ASN A 42 -0.32 -21.51 -16.33
C ASN A 42 1.09 -21.19 -15.83
N VAL A 43 1.34 -19.93 -15.45
CA VAL A 43 2.66 -19.49 -14.96
C VAL A 43 2.90 -19.88 -13.50
N ALA A 44 1.89 -19.77 -12.65
CA ALA A 44 2.01 -20.02 -11.21
C ALA A 44 2.31 -21.49 -10.88
N ALA A 45 1.77 -22.43 -11.67
CA ALA A 45 1.98 -23.86 -11.48
C ALA A 45 1.89 -24.30 -9.99
N ILE A 46 0.76 -23.99 -9.34
CA ILE A 46 0.54 -24.10 -7.89
C ILE A 46 0.95 -25.47 -7.28
N GLY A 47 0.87 -26.54 -8.08
CA GLY A 47 1.19 -27.91 -7.65
C GLY A 47 0.20 -28.42 -6.61
N ASP A 48 0.68 -29.19 -5.63
CA ASP A 48 -0.14 -29.74 -4.55
C ASP A 48 -0.38 -28.76 -3.39
N ARG A 49 0.17 -27.55 -3.46
CA ARG A 49 0.03 -26.55 -2.40
C ARG A 49 -1.36 -25.89 -2.46
N PRO A 50 -1.88 -25.40 -1.31
CA PRO A 50 -3.11 -24.61 -1.32
C PRO A 50 -2.97 -23.35 -2.17
N LEU A 51 -4.08 -22.89 -2.75
CA LEU A 51 -4.23 -21.55 -3.33
C LEU A 51 -5.13 -20.70 -2.40
N VAL A 52 -4.69 -19.51 -2.01
CA VAL A 52 -5.51 -18.58 -1.21
C VAL A 52 -6.32 -17.66 -2.13
N ILE A 53 -7.59 -17.39 -1.82
CA ILE A 53 -8.43 -16.48 -2.60
C ILE A 53 -9.27 -15.59 -1.68
N GLY A 54 -9.25 -14.28 -1.93
CA GLY A 54 -10.18 -13.33 -1.33
C GLY A 54 -10.03 -11.95 -1.93
N GLY A 55 -10.80 -11.00 -1.45
CA GLY A 55 -10.74 -9.63 -1.93
C GLY A 55 -11.39 -8.64 -0.99
N ASP A 56 -11.51 -7.40 -1.46
CA ASP A 56 -11.97 -6.29 -0.65
C ASP A 56 -13.49 -6.11 -0.59
N GLY A 57 -14.24 -6.98 -1.28
CA GLY A 57 -15.70 -6.94 -1.31
C GLY A 57 -16.29 -5.94 -2.30
N ARG A 58 -15.47 -5.28 -3.13
CA ARG A 58 -15.97 -4.40 -4.20
C ARG A 58 -16.91 -5.14 -5.16
N TYR A 59 -17.69 -4.39 -5.93
CA TYR A 59 -18.56 -4.92 -6.96
C TYR A 59 -17.81 -5.91 -7.87
N TYR A 60 -18.46 -7.02 -8.23
CA TYR A 60 -17.91 -8.15 -8.99
C TYR A 60 -16.95 -9.08 -8.23
N ASN A 61 -16.62 -8.81 -6.95
CA ASN A 61 -15.71 -9.65 -6.15
C ASN A 61 -16.20 -11.09 -6.03
N ARG A 62 -17.46 -11.30 -5.62
CA ARG A 62 -18.00 -12.65 -5.37
C ARG A 62 -18.11 -13.46 -6.66
N GLU A 63 -18.59 -12.83 -7.72
CA GLU A 63 -18.75 -13.43 -9.05
C GLU A 63 -17.40 -13.83 -9.64
N ALA A 64 -16.39 -12.97 -9.53
CA ALA A 64 -15.04 -13.27 -9.99
C ALA A 64 -14.42 -14.42 -9.19
N ILE A 65 -14.63 -14.50 -7.87
CA ILE A 65 -14.19 -15.63 -7.04
C ILE A 65 -14.81 -16.94 -7.52
N GLN A 66 -16.12 -16.98 -7.81
CA GLN A 66 -16.76 -18.20 -8.34
C GLN A 66 -16.13 -18.66 -9.66
N ILE A 67 -15.82 -17.71 -10.56
CA ILE A 67 -15.14 -18.00 -11.82
C ILE A 67 -13.74 -18.56 -11.55
N ILE A 68 -12.95 -17.94 -10.68
CA ILE A 68 -11.60 -18.40 -10.33
C ILE A 68 -11.65 -19.80 -9.72
N LEU A 69 -12.59 -20.10 -8.83
CA LEU A 69 -12.75 -21.44 -8.23
C LEU A 69 -13.01 -22.51 -9.30
N LYS A 70 -13.93 -22.24 -10.24
CA LYS A 70 -14.25 -23.18 -11.33
C LYS A 70 -13.08 -23.37 -12.29
N MET A 71 -12.29 -22.33 -12.54
CA MET A 71 -11.08 -22.41 -13.36
C MET A 71 -9.94 -23.12 -12.64
N ALA A 72 -9.71 -22.85 -11.36
CA ALA A 72 -8.71 -23.52 -10.54
C ALA A 72 -8.97 -25.04 -10.49
N ALA A 73 -10.22 -25.44 -10.26
CA ALA A 73 -10.62 -26.85 -10.27
C ALA A 73 -10.36 -27.51 -11.64
N ALA A 74 -10.68 -26.83 -12.74
CA ALA A 74 -10.45 -27.34 -14.10
C ALA A 74 -8.98 -27.41 -14.49
N ASN A 75 -8.13 -26.59 -13.86
CA ASN A 75 -6.68 -26.57 -14.02
C ASN A 75 -5.95 -27.46 -13.01
N GLY A 76 -6.67 -28.30 -12.27
CA GLY A 76 -6.07 -29.33 -11.41
C GLY A 76 -5.64 -28.86 -10.02
N VAL A 77 -5.98 -27.63 -9.60
CA VAL A 77 -5.77 -27.19 -8.22
C VAL A 77 -6.56 -28.12 -7.29
N ARG A 78 -5.87 -28.70 -6.29
CA ARG A 78 -6.46 -29.70 -5.38
C ARG A 78 -7.04 -29.09 -4.10
N HIS A 79 -6.53 -27.94 -3.69
CA HIS A 79 -6.92 -27.29 -2.44
C HIS A 79 -6.96 -25.77 -2.59
N VAL A 80 -8.07 -25.16 -2.20
CA VAL A 80 -8.25 -23.71 -2.10
C VAL A 80 -8.65 -23.34 -0.68
N ILE A 81 -8.12 -22.22 -0.19
CA ILE A 81 -8.54 -21.56 1.03
C ILE A 81 -9.17 -20.24 0.61
N ALA A 82 -10.45 -20.02 0.92
CA ALA A 82 -11.17 -18.81 0.56
C ALA A 82 -11.75 -18.13 1.81
N GLY A 83 -11.71 -16.80 1.85
CA GLY A 83 -12.36 -16.05 2.93
C GLY A 83 -13.89 -16.14 2.86
N GLN A 84 -14.53 -16.17 4.02
CA GLN A 84 -15.98 -16.07 4.14
C GLN A 84 -16.51 -14.84 3.38
N ALA A 85 -17.64 -15.00 2.68
CA ALA A 85 -18.24 -14.03 1.76
C ALA A 85 -17.31 -13.56 0.62
N GLY A 86 -16.15 -14.22 0.43
CA GLY A 86 -15.10 -13.79 -0.49
C GLY A 86 -14.23 -12.64 0.04
N LEU A 87 -14.28 -12.34 1.34
CA LEU A 87 -13.54 -11.25 1.97
C LEU A 87 -12.21 -11.75 2.53
N LEU A 88 -11.10 -11.14 2.12
CA LEU A 88 -9.81 -11.21 2.82
C LEU A 88 -9.06 -9.91 2.52
N SER A 89 -8.54 -9.26 3.56
CA SER A 89 -7.63 -8.12 3.35
C SER A 89 -6.32 -8.60 2.72
N THR A 90 -5.62 -7.72 2.01
CA THR A 90 -4.32 -8.03 1.42
C THR A 90 -3.31 -8.54 2.46
N PRO A 91 -3.19 -7.92 3.67
CA PRO A 91 -2.36 -8.47 4.74
C PRO A 91 -2.81 -9.86 5.21
N ALA A 92 -4.12 -10.12 5.30
CA ALA A 92 -4.64 -11.42 5.70
C ALA A 92 -4.36 -12.51 4.65
N VAL A 93 -4.45 -12.19 3.35
CA VAL A 93 -4.03 -13.11 2.28
C VAL A 93 -2.54 -13.43 2.42
N SER A 94 -1.69 -12.42 2.60
CA SER A 94 -0.25 -12.61 2.80
C SER A 94 0.04 -13.50 4.01
N HIS A 95 -0.64 -13.25 5.13
CA HIS A 95 -0.52 -14.04 6.35
C HIS A 95 -0.97 -15.49 6.14
N LEU A 96 -2.13 -15.73 5.51
CA LEU A 96 -2.65 -17.07 5.24
C LEU A 96 -1.73 -17.86 4.30
N ILE A 97 -1.19 -17.23 3.25
CA ILE A 97 -0.22 -17.87 2.35
C ILE A 97 0.97 -18.40 3.14
N ARG A 98 1.56 -17.56 3.99
CA ARG A 98 2.73 -17.90 4.82
C ARG A 98 2.40 -18.97 5.86
N MET A 99 1.32 -18.77 6.61
CA MET A 99 0.91 -19.68 7.68
C MET A 99 0.54 -21.06 7.14
N ARG A 100 -0.10 -21.14 5.98
CA ARG A 100 -0.58 -22.40 5.36
C ARG A 100 0.38 -22.96 4.31
N ARG A 101 1.53 -22.31 4.09
CA ARG A 101 2.53 -22.67 3.06
C ARG A 101 1.87 -22.86 1.69
N ALA A 102 0.99 -21.93 1.34
CA ALA A 102 0.27 -21.91 0.07
C ALA A 102 1.23 -21.67 -1.11
N GLY A 103 0.83 -22.08 -2.31
CA GLY A 103 1.59 -21.83 -3.54
C GLY A 103 1.46 -20.40 -4.07
N GLY A 104 0.55 -19.63 -3.49
CA GLY A 104 0.25 -18.25 -3.85
C GLY A 104 -1.20 -17.92 -3.52
N GLY A 105 -1.67 -16.78 -4.00
CA GLY A 105 -3.06 -16.40 -3.84
C GLY A 105 -3.53 -15.27 -4.74
N PHE A 106 -4.81 -15.30 -5.06
CA PHE A 106 -5.49 -14.21 -5.76
C PHE A 106 -6.06 -13.22 -4.74
N VAL A 107 -5.76 -11.94 -4.96
CA VAL A 107 -6.38 -10.83 -4.24
C VAL A 107 -7.21 -10.02 -5.21
N LEU A 108 -8.53 -10.03 -5.03
CA LEU A 108 -9.46 -9.29 -5.87
C LEU A 108 -9.63 -7.88 -5.27
N SER A 109 -8.81 -6.96 -5.77
CA SER A 109 -8.75 -5.59 -5.30
C SER A 109 -8.06 -4.66 -6.29
N ALA A 110 -8.56 -3.43 -6.38
CA ALA A 110 -7.83 -2.29 -6.93
C ALA A 110 -7.37 -1.29 -5.85
N SER A 111 -7.23 -1.72 -4.59
CA SER A 111 -6.77 -0.92 -3.44
C SER A 111 -7.61 0.36 -3.30
N HIS A 112 -6.98 1.52 -3.19
CA HIS A 112 -7.58 2.84 -3.06
C HIS A 112 -8.51 3.30 -4.20
N ASN A 113 -8.54 2.59 -5.34
CA ASN A 113 -9.44 2.91 -6.45
C ASN A 113 -10.91 2.64 -6.07
N PRO A 114 -11.86 3.46 -6.55
CA PRO A 114 -13.28 3.34 -6.23
C PRO A 114 -13.87 2.02 -6.72
N GLY A 115 -14.94 1.58 -6.07
CA GLY A 115 -15.70 0.36 -6.38
C GLY A 115 -17.03 0.67 -7.05
N GLY A 116 -17.64 -0.34 -7.68
CA GLY A 116 -18.91 -0.20 -8.40
C GLY A 116 -18.82 -0.54 -9.88
N LEU A 117 -19.97 -0.56 -10.55
CA LEU A 117 -20.09 -0.98 -11.96
C LEU A 117 -19.33 -0.07 -12.93
N GLU A 118 -19.35 1.24 -12.70
CA GLU A 118 -18.67 2.25 -13.53
C GLU A 118 -17.25 2.58 -13.04
N ALA A 119 -16.83 1.98 -11.93
CA ALA A 119 -15.56 2.26 -11.27
C ALA A 119 -14.50 1.21 -11.67
N ASP A 120 -13.59 0.88 -10.75
CA ASP A 120 -12.43 0.04 -11.02
C ASP A 120 -12.52 -1.32 -10.32
N PHE A 121 -12.02 -2.33 -11.03
CA PHE A 121 -11.78 -3.66 -10.51
C PHE A 121 -10.32 -4.05 -10.70
N GLY A 122 -9.81 -4.95 -9.87
CA GLY A 122 -8.42 -5.35 -9.93
C GLY A 122 -8.20 -6.77 -9.46
N ILE A 123 -7.16 -7.40 -10.01
CA ILE A 123 -6.71 -8.73 -9.61
C ILE A 123 -5.20 -8.70 -9.42
N LYS A 124 -4.79 -8.97 -8.19
CA LYS A 124 -3.39 -9.20 -7.81
C LYS A 124 -3.15 -10.69 -7.67
N PHE A 125 -1.91 -11.10 -7.89
CA PHE A 125 -1.45 -12.44 -7.54
C PHE A 125 -0.24 -12.32 -6.63
N ASN A 126 -0.33 -12.94 -5.46
CA ASN A 126 0.76 -13.04 -4.51
C ASN A 126 1.39 -14.43 -4.64
N VAL A 127 2.72 -14.49 -4.54
CA VAL A 127 3.47 -15.74 -4.66
C VAL A 127 3.64 -16.39 -3.29
N GLU A 128 4.31 -17.53 -3.24
CA GLU A 128 4.48 -18.40 -2.07
C GLU A 128 5.08 -17.77 -0.81
N ASN A 129 5.88 -16.70 -0.93
CA ASN A 129 6.37 -15.96 0.24
C ASN A 129 5.28 -15.09 0.90
N GLY A 130 4.12 -14.95 0.24
CA GLY A 130 2.97 -14.13 0.64
C GLY A 130 2.94 -12.74 0.02
N GLY A 131 3.94 -12.33 -0.76
CA GLY A 131 4.08 -10.98 -1.30
C GLY A 131 3.64 -10.87 -2.77
N PRO A 132 3.58 -9.63 -3.31
CA PRO A 132 3.22 -9.40 -4.70
C PRO A 132 4.14 -10.16 -5.66
N ALA A 133 3.58 -10.64 -6.77
CA ALA A 133 4.38 -11.29 -7.80
C ALA A 133 5.52 -10.38 -8.32
N PRO A 134 6.75 -10.91 -8.46
CA PRO A 134 7.90 -10.15 -8.96
C PRO A 134 7.76 -9.83 -10.45
N ALA A 135 8.58 -8.90 -10.95
CA ALA A 135 8.51 -8.41 -12.34
C ALA A 135 8.61 -9.56 -13.37
N GLY A 136 9.56 -10.49 -13.17
CA GLY A 136 9.74 -11.64 -14.06
C GLY A 136 8.51 -12.54 -14.14
N PHE A 137 7.77 -12.71 -13.03
CA PHE A 137 6.51 -13.45 -13.03
C PHE A 137 5.43 -12.69 -13.80
N THR A 138 5.26 -11.39 -13.53
CA THR A 138 4.23 -10.59 -14.21
C THR A 138 4.48 -10.45 -15.71
N ASP A 139 5.74 -10.42 -16.14
CA ASP A 139 6.12 -10.40 -17.55
C ASP A 139 5.81 -11.74 -18.24
N GLN A 140 6.03 -12.86 -17.55
CA GLN A 140 5.62 -14.19 -18.04
C GLN A 140 4.10 -14.29 -18.17
N VAL A 141 3.34 -13.83 -17.17
CA VAL A 141 1.87 -13.80 -17.24
C VAL A 141 1.39 -12.94 -18.40
N TYR A 142 1.98 -11.77 -18.63
CA TYR A 142 1.62 -10.94 -19.78
C TYR A 142 1.97 -11.61 -21.11
N ALA A 143 3.13 -12.24 -21.21
CA ALA A 143 3.53 -12.97 -22.41
C ALA A 143 2.59 -14.15 -22.71
N GLU A 144 2.12 -14.83 -21.66
CA GLU A 144 1.13 -15.92 -21.75
C GLU A 144 -0.25 -15.39 -22.15
N SER A 145 -0.72 -14.31 -21.52
CA SER A 145 -2.04 -13.71 -21.82
C SER A 145 -2.13 -13.21 -23.27
N ARG A 146 -1.00 -12.85 -23.89
CA ARG A 146 -0.91 -12.43 -25.30
C ARG A 146 -0.94 -13.59 -26.29
N ARG A 147 -0.78 -14.84 -25.83
CA ARG A 147 -0.75 -16.05 -26.67
C ARG A 147 -1.91 -17.01 -26.38
N ILE A 148 -2.68 -16.75 -25.33
CA ILE A 148 -3.80 -17.59 -24.92
C ILE A 148 -4.84 -17.75 -26.05
N ALA A 149 -5.19 -19.00 -26.34
CA ALA A 149 -6.19 -19.37 -27.35
C ALA A 149 -7.35 -20.21 -26.76
N GLU A 150 -7.16 -20.74 -25.55
CA GLU A 150 -8.19 -21.46 -24.81
C GLU A 150 -8.00 -21.30 -23.31
N TYR A 151 -9.08 -21.53 -22.55
CA TYR A 151 -9.03 -21.70 -21.11
C TYR A 151 -9.87 -22.88 -20.66
N HIS A 152 -9.59 -23.37 -19.44
CA HIS A 152 -10.33 -24.48 -18.84
C HIS A 152 -11.20 -23.99 -17.69
N ILE A 153 -12.45 -24.45 -17.68
CA ILE A 153 -13.41 -24.14 -16.62
C ILE A 153 -14.27 -25.36 -16.28
N LEU A 154 -14.59 -25.53 -15.00
CA LEU A 154 -15.49 -26.58 -14.55
C LEU A 154 -16.92 -26.08 -14.66
N GLU A 155 -17.75 -26.79 -15.43
CA GLU A 155 -19.20 -26.60 -15.39
C GLU A 155 -19.73 -27.20 -14.09
N ALA A 156 -20.11 -26.32 -13.16
CA ALA A 156 -20.61 -26.60 -11.82
C ALA A 156 -21.38 -25.38 -11.28
N GLU A 157 -22.25 -25.63 -10.30
CA GLU A 157 -22.91 -24.58 -9.53
C GLU A 157 -21.89 -23.79 -8.69
N ASP A 158 -22.32 -22.61 -8.25
CA ASP A 158 -21.53 -21.77 -7.35
C ASP A 158 -21.39 -22.42 -5.98
N VAL A 159 -20.25 -22.20 -5.34
CA VAL A 159 -19.94 -22.71 -4.01
C VAL A 159 -20.46 -21.72 -2.97
N ASP A 160 -21.06 -22.22 -1.89
CA ASP A 160 -21.41 -21.39 -0.73
C ASP A 160 -20.14 -20.80 -0.09
N LEU A 161 -19.99 -19.47 -0.20
CA LEU A 161 -18.91 -18.70 0.42
C LEU A 161 -19.31 -18.14 1.79
N GLU A 162 -20.58 -18.20 2.18
CA GLU A 162 -21.09 -17.53 3.39
C GLU A 162 -20.82 -18.31 4.66
N THR A 163 -20.79 -19.64 4.58
CA THR A 163 -20.70 -20.48 5.77
C THR A 163 -19.31 -21.11 5.89
N PRO A 164 -18.54 -20.80 6.94
CA PRO A 164 -17.23 -21.42 7.18
C PRO A 164 -17.29 -22.96 7.15
N GLY A 165 -16.21 -23.57 6.70
CA GLY A 165 -16.07 -25.03 6.61
C GLY A 165 -15.64 -25.51 5.22
N THR A 166 -15.62 -26.83 5.06
CA THR A 166 -15.14 -27.46 3.82
C THR A 166 -16.27 -27.63 2.80
N ARG A 167 -15.96 -27.38 1.52
CA ARG A 167 -16.79 -27.66 0.33
C ARG A 167 -15.95 -28.44 -0.69
N ARG A 168 -16.62 -28.97 -1.72
CA ARG A 168 -15.96 -29.59 -2.88
C ARG A 168 -16.46 -28.97 -4.17
N LEU A 169 -15.55 -28.79 -5.12
CA LEU A 169 -15.84 -28.36 -6.48
C LEU A 169 -15.11 -29.30 -7.44
N GLY A 170 -15.83 -30.31 -7.93
CA GLY A 170 -15.20 -31.48 -8.54
C GLY A 170 -14.28 -32.20 -7.54
N ASP A 171 -13.03 -32.42 -7.93
CA ASP A 171 -12.04 -33.04 -7.04
C ASP A 171 -11.38 -32.05 -6.06
N MET A 172 -11.51 -30.75 -6.29
CA MET A 172 -10.88 -29.71 -5.49
C MET A 172 -11.60 -29.56 -4.15
N ARG A 173 -10.82 -29.55 -3.06
CA ARG A 173 -11.30 -29.18 -1.72
C ARG A 173 -11.24 -27.66 -1.57
N ILE A 174 -12.30 -27.05 -1.07
CA ILE A 174 -12.36 -25.62 -0.75
C ILE A 174 -12.59 -25.47 0.75
N GLU A 175 -11.71 -24.76 1.44
CA GLU A 175 -11.85 -24.40 2.85
C GLU A 175 -12.31 -22.95 2.94
N ILE A 176 -13.56 -22.73 3.38
CA ILE A 176 -14.08 -21.39 3.69
C ILE A 176 -13.66 -21.05 5.12
N VAL A 177 -12.84 -20.01 5.29
CA VAL A 177 -12.27 -19.60 6.58
C VAL A 177 -12.86 -18.28 7.05
N ASP A 178 -12.90 -18.11 8.38
CA ASP A 178 -13.13 -16.79 8.96
C ASP A 178 -12.06 -15.80 8.43
N PRO A 179 -12.46 -14.63 7.94
CA PRO A 179 -11.54 -13.72 7.27
C PRO A 179 -10.59 -13.02 8.24
N VAL A 180 -10.95 -12.91 9.51
CA VAL A 180 -10.25 -12.07 10.50
C VAL A 180 -9.44 -12.89 11.50
N ALA A 181 -9.95 -14.05 11.94
CA ALA A 181 -9.46 -14.75 13.14
C ALA A 181 -7.94 -14.98 13.15
N ALA A 182 -7.39 -15.59 12.09
CA ALA A 182 -5.95 -15.88 12.02
C ALA A 182 -5.09 -14.60 12.01
N TYR A 183 -5.57 -13.56 11.33
CA TYR A 183 -4.89 -12.27 11.27
C TYR A 183 -4.94 -11.54 12.63
N ALA A 184 -6.10 -11.50 13.28
CA ALA A 184 -6.24 -10.88 14.61
C ALA A 184 -5.37 -11.59 15.66
N ASP A 185 -5.25 -12.92 15.58
CA ASP A 185 -4.35 -13.69 16.43
C ASP A 185 -2.87 -13.35 16.16
N LEU A 186 -2.50 -13.05 14.91
CA LEU A 186 -1.16 -12.55 14.59
C LEU A 186 -0.92 -11.18 15.24
N MET A 187 -1.86 -10.25 15.08
CA MET A 187 -1.75 -8.91 15.67
C MET A 187 -1.60 -8.95 17.18
N GLU A 188 -2.40 -9.78 17.86
CA GLU A 188 -2.33 -9.96 19.31
C GLU A 188 -0.99 -10.54 19.79
N ARG A 189 -0.31 -11.34 18.97
CA ARG A 189 1.04 -11.83 19.28
C ARG A 189 2.13 -10.77 19.07
N LEU A 190 1.95 -9.84 18.13
CA LEU A 190 2.97 -8.86 17.76
C LEU A 190 2.98 -7.64 18.69
N PHE A 191 1.83 -7.28 19.26
CA PHE A 191 1.64 -6.05 20.05
C PHE A 191 1.22 -6.33 21.50
N ASP A 192 1.43 -5.36 22.39
CA ASP A 192 1.03 -5.47 23.80
C ASP A 192 -0.46 -5.14 23.97
N PHE A 193 -1.32 -6.11 23.65
CA PHE A 193 -2.78 -5.96 23.73
C PHE A 193 -3.27 -5.66 25.15
N GLU A 194 -2.59 -6.16 26.18
CA GLU A 194 -2.91 -5.85 27.58
C GLU A 194 -2.72 -4.36 27.87
N ARG A 195 -1.59 -3.79 27.43
CA ARG A 195 -1.31 -2.37 27.63
C ARG A 195 -2.26 -1.47 26.84
N ILE A 196 -2.58 -1.84 25.60
CA ILE A 196 -3.57 -1.10 24.79
C ILE A 196 -4.97 -1.20 25.40
N ARG A 197 -5.37 -2.37 25.93
CA ARG A 197 -6.61 -2.52 26.71
C ARG A 197 -6.63 -1.59 27.92
N GLY A 198 -5.50 -1.49 28.65
CA GLY A 198 -5.34 -0.56 29.75
C GLY A 198 -5.55 0.92 29.35
N LEU A 199 -5.04 1.31 28.17
CA LEU A 199 -5.24 2.65 27.61
C LEU A 199 -6.73 2.95 27.39
N PHE A 200 -7.48 2.02 26.77
CA PHE A 200 -8.92 2.20 26.54
C PHE A 200 -9.75 2.14 27.84
N ALA A 201 -9.44 1.21 28.74
CA ALA A 201 -10.13 1.04 30.01
C ALA A 201 -9.96 2.25 30.95
N GLY A 202 -8.87 3.01 30.80
CA GLY A 202 -8.62 4.22 31.58
C GLY A 202 -9.63 5.36 31.34
N GLY A 203 -10.41 5.31 30.26
CA GLY A 203 -11.50 6.25 29.97
C GLY A 203 -11.08 7.66 29.53
N ASN A 204 -9.79 7.99 29.60
CA ASN A 204 -9.24 9.30 29.22
C ASN A 204 -8.61 9.32 27.81
N PHE A 205 -8.81 8.25 27.03
CA PHE A 205 -8.32 8.15 25.66
C PHE A 205 -9.47 7.82 24.71
N SER A 206 -9.57 8.60 23.64
CA SER A 206 -10.62 8.50 22.64
C SER A 206 -10.04 8.18 21.26
N PHE A 207 -10.67 7.21 20.59
CA PHE A 207 -10.17 6.64 19.33
C PHE A 207 -11.25 6.58 18.26
N ARG A 208 -10.85 6.82 17.01
CA ARG A 208 -11.66 6.58 15.82
C ARG A 208 -10.85 5.88 14.73
N PHE A 209 -11.47 4.88 14.11
CA PHE A 209 -10.95 4.20 12.93
C PHE A 209 -11.97 4.26 11.81
N ASP A 210 -11.64 4.87 10.68
CA ASP A 210 -12.47 4.87 9.49
C ASP A 210 -12.07 3.72 8.56
N ALA A 211 -12.93 2.71 8.47
CA ALA A 211 -12.73 1.58 7.58
C ALA A 211 -13.16 1.87 6.14
N MET A 212 -13.67 3.07 5.84
CA MET A 212 -14.03 3.55 4.50
C MET A 212 -14.97 2.60 3.72
N HIS A 213 -15.88 1.93 4.43
CA HIS A 213 -16.78 0.91 3.89
C HIS A 213 -16.06 -0.25 3.18
N ALA A 214 -14.82 -0.52 3.60
CA ALA A 214 -13.92 -1.45 2.96
C ALA A 214 -13.59 -2.68 3.84
N VAL A 215 -12.69 -3.53 3.35
CA VAL A 215 -12.44 -4.87 3.90
C VAL A 215 -11.97 -4.86 5.35
N THR A 216 -11.35 -3.78 5.82
CA THR A 216 -10.84 -3.66 7.20
C THR A 216 -11.93 -3.48 8.23
N GLY A 217 -13.19 -3.24 7.86
CA GLY A 217 -14.30 -3.05 8.78
C GLY A 217 -14.49 -4.20 9.79
N PRO A 218 -14.68 -5.46 9.34
CA PRO A 218 -14.75 -6.61 10.24
C PRO A 218 -13.50 -6.80 11.10
N TYR A 219 -12.32 -6.48 10.58
CA TYR A 219 -11.05 -6.56 11.29
C TYR A 219 -10.97 -5.52 12.42
N ALA A 220 -11.43 -4.30 12.13
CA ALA A 220 -11.44 -3.19 13.08
C ALA A 220 -12.45 -3.43 14.22
N HIS A 221 -13.64 -3.95 13.92
CA HIS A 221 -14.62 -4.34 14.95
C HIS A 221 -14.08 -5.45 15.85
N GLU A 222 -13.48 -6.48 15.25
CA GLU A 222 -12.89 -7.60 15.98
C GLU A 222 -11.70 -7.16 16.85
N ILE A 223 -10.76 -6.40 16.29
CA ILE A 223 -9.51 -6.06 16.97
C ILE A 223 -9.72 -4.89 17.93
N PHE A 224 -10.21 -3.74 17.44
CA PHE A 224 -10.26 -2.52 18.24
C PHE A 224 -11.42 -2.52 19.24
N GLU A 225 -12.64 -2.86 18.81
CA GLU A 225 -13.79 -2.83 19.71
C GLU A 225 -13.87 -4.08 20.59
N ARG A 226 -13.79 -5.29 20.00
CA ARG A 226 -13.98 -6.54 20.76
C ARG A 226 -12.75 -6.96 21.57
N ARG A 227 -11.57 -7.08 20.97
CA ARG A 227 -10.36 -7.56 21.68
C ARG A 227 -9.70 -6.47 22.53
N LEU A 228 -9.64 -5.24 22.04
CA LEU A 228 -8.95 -4.13 22.71
C LEU A 228 -9.88 -3.26 23.57
N GLY A 229 -11.20 -3.34 23.39
CA GLY A 229 -12.16 -2.63 24.23
C GLY A 229 -12.30 -1.15 23.92
N ALA A 230 -12.00 -0.71 22.70
CA ALA A 230 -12.38 0.62 22.24
C ALA A 230 -13.91 0.80 22.34
N ALA A 231 -14.35 2.02 22.64
CA ALA A 231 -15.77 2.31 22.83
C ALA A 231 -16.61 1.93 21.59
N PRO A 232 -17.85 1.40 21.76
CA PRO A 232 -18.72 1.10 20.63
C PRO A 232 -18.91 2.31 19.70
N GLY A 233 -18.74 2.11 18.40
CA GLY A 233 -18.75 3.18 17.40
C GLY A 233 -17.40 3.88 17.24
N ALA A 234 -16.33 3.33 17.82
CA ALA A 234 -14.96 3.72 17.46
C ALA A 234 -14.66 3.41 15.99
N VAL A 235 -15.26 2.34 15.45
CA VAL A 235 -15.15 1.99 14.04
C VAL A 235 -16.23 2.72 13.23
N MET A 236 -15.79 3.65 12.39
CA MET A 236 -16.60 4.35 11.40
C MET A 236 -16.61 3.55 10.10
N ASN A 237 -17.75 3.56 9.40
CA ASN A 237 -17.89 2.94 8.08
C ASN A 237 -17.43 1.46 8.05
N GLY A 238 -17.63 0.72 9.15
CA GLY A 238 -17.09 -0.62 9.39
C GLY A 238 -17.78 -1.78 8.64
N VAL A 239 -18.74 -1.48 7.77
CA VAL A 239 -19.43 -2.49 6.95
C VAL A 239 -18.90 -2.41 5.52
N PRO A 240 -18.31 -3.49 4.98
CA PRO A 240 -17.87 -3.53 3.59
C PRO A 240 -19.05 -3.35 2.61
N LEU A 241 -18.90 -2.44 1.64
CA LEU A 241 -19.91 -2.19 0.60
C LEU A 241 -19.29 -2.34 -0.80
N PRO A 242 -20.02 -2.90 -1.79
CA PRO A 242 -19.49 -3.10 -3.15
C PRO A 242 -19.01 -1.84 -3.87
N ASP A 243 -19.56 -0.68 -3.51
CA ASP A 243 -19.21 0.63 -4.05
C ASP A 243 -18.50 1.52 -3.01
N PHE A 244 -18.10 0.95 -1.86
CA PHE A 244 -17.52 1.66 -0.73
C PHE A 244 -18.36 2.86 -0.24
N GLY A 245 -19.69 2.78 -0.37
CA GLY A 245 -20.57 3.90 -0.02
C GLY A 245 -20.59 5.02 -1.07
N GLY A 246 -20.11 4.76 -2.28
CA GLY A 246 -19.99 5.74 -3.36
C GLY A 246 -18.76 6.65 -3.25
N GLU A 247 -17.80 6.30 -2.39
CA GLU A 247 -16.61 7.10 -2.10
C GLU A 247 -15.31 6.38 -2.53
N HIS A 248 -14.20 7.13 -2.57
CA HIS A 248 -12.87 6.56 -2.77
C HIS A 248 -12.35 6.00 -1.45
N PRO A 249 -12.02 4.69 -1.35
CA PRO A 249 -11.45 4.11 -0.15
C PRO A 249 -9.93 4.40 -0.10
N ASP A 250 -9.54 5.68 -0.12
CA ASP A 250 -8.14 6.13 -0.11
C ASP A 250 -7.87 6.96 1.15
N PRO A 251 -7.03 6.48 2.08
CA PRO A 251 -6.83 7.13 3.37
C PRO A 251 -5.88 8.32 3.21
N ASN A 252 -6.42 9.45 2.78
CA ASN A 252 -5.73 10.74 2.71
C ASN A 252 -6.66 11.89 3.13
N LEU A 253 -6.12 13.09 3.33
CA LEU A 253 -6.88 14.24 3.82
C LEU A 253 -7.99 14.74 2.85
N VAL A 254 -7.98 14.29 1.60
CA VAL A 254 -9.01 14.63 0.60
C VAL A 254 -10.18 13.66 0.70
N HIS A 255 -9.91 12.35 0.69
CA HIS A 255 -10.95 11.32 0.61
C HIS A 255 -11.47 10.88 1.99
N ALA A 256 -10.63 10.84 3.02
CA ALA A 256 -11.05 10.59 4.40
C ALA A 256 -11.52 11.89 5.10
N TRP A 257 -12.29 12.72 4.38
CA TRP A 257 -12.66 14.08 4.81
C TRP A 257 -13.47 14.10 6.11
N ARG A 258 -14.34 13.11 6.35
CA ARG A 258 -15.11 13.02 7.61
C ARG A 258 -14.20 12.81 8.82
N LEU A 259 -13.24 11.90 8.69
CA LEU A 259 -12.24 11.68 9.74
C LEU A 259 -11.35 12.90 9.90
N ARG A 260 -10.90 13.52 8.79
CA ARG A 260 -10.13 14.78 8.83
C ARG A 260 -10.88 15.87 9.61
N GLU A 261 -12.14 16.12 9.30
CA GLU A 261 -12.94 17.14 10.00
C GLU A 261 -13.09 16.83 11.48
N LEU A 262 -13.31 15.55 11.83
CA LEU A 262 -13.42 15.12 13.21
C LEU A 262 -12.11 15.30 14.01
N MET A 263 -10.96 15.10 13.37
CA MET A 263 -9.65 15.12 14.02
C MET A 263 -8.97 16.49 14.00
N LEU A 264 -9.10 17.23 12.89
CA LEU A 264 -8.33 18.47 12.61
C LEU A 264 -9.18 19.75 12.69
N SER A 265 -10.51 19.64 12.71
CA SER A 265 -11.41 20.81 12.77
C SER A 265 -12.23 20.88 14.06
N ASN A 266 -12.02 19.93 15.00
CA ASN A 266 -12.75 19.86 16.25
C ASN A 266 -11.77 19.85 17.44
N PRO A 267 -11.68 20.93 18.24
CA PRO A 267 -10.83 20.97 19.44
C PRO A 267 -11.16 19.91 20.50
N ALA A 268 -12.41 19.42 20.50
CA ALA A 268 -12.88 18.31 21.34
C ALA A 268 -12.89 16.97 20.57
N GLY A 269 -12.16 16.89 19.46
CA GLY A 269 -12.01 15.68 18.65
C GLY A 269 -11.26 14.56 19.40
N PRO A 270 -11.27 13.35 18.84
CA PRO A 270 -10.58 12.21 19.43
C PRO A 270 -9.07 12.44 19.62
N ASP A 271 -8.45 11.71 20.53
CA ASP A 271 -7.00 11.76 20.77
C ASP A 271 -6.20 11.12 19.63
N PHE A 272 -6.78 10.07 19.03
CA PHE A 272 -6.18 9.32 17.95
C PHE A 272 -7.22 8.91 16.90
N GLY A 273 -6.88 9.14 15.64
CA GLY A 273 -7.70 8.82 14.49
C GLY A 273 -6.88 8.07 13.46
N ALA A 274 -7.48 7.09 12.79
CA ALA A 274 -6.84 6.43 11.67
C ALA A 274 -7.84 6.02 10.58
N ALA A 275 -7.36 5.84 9.36
CA ALA A 275 -8.15 5.29 8.25
C ALA A 275 -7.33 4.26 7.48
N SER A 276 -8.00 3.35 6.77
CA SER A 276 -7.37 2.34 5.92
C SER A 276 -8.02 2.29 4.54
N ASP A 277 -7.27 1.84 3.53
CA ASP A 277 -7.76 1.75 2.15
C ASP A 277 -8.59 0.49 1.86
N GLY A 278 -9.04 0.39 0.60
CA GLY A 278 -9.91 -0.67 0.08
C GLY A 278 -9.55 -2.09 0.54
N ASP A 279 -8.27 -2.48 0.41
CA ASP A 279 -7.79 -3.82 0.77
C ASP A 279 -6.96 -3.91 2.04
N GLY A 280 -6.87 -2.82 2.80
CA GLY A 280 -6.27 -2.82 4.13
C GLY A 280 -4.75 -2.72 4.17
N ASP A 281 -4.11 -2.36 3.05
CA ASP A 281 -2.66 -2.28 2.93
C ASP A 281 -2.11 -0.84 3.13
N ARG A 282 -2.98 0.15 3.37
CA ARG A 282 -2.58 1.53 3.69
C ARG A 282 -3.14 2.02 5.01
N ASN A 283 -2.51 3.05 5.57
CA ASN A 283 -2.95 3.73 6.77
C ASN A 283 -2.73 5.24 6.69
N MET A 284 -3.73 6.01 7.10
CA MET A 284 -3.57 7.40 7.51
C MET A 284 -3.64 7.47 9.03
N ILE A 285 -2.75 8.25 9.63
CA ILE A 285 -2.65 8.40 11.08
C ILE A 285 -2.82 9.88 11.45
N LEU A 286 -3.70 10.14 12.42
CA LEU A 286 -4.05 11.47 12.90
C LEU A 286 -3.97 11.51 14.43
N GLY A 287 -3.30 12.52 14.96
CA GLY A 287 -3.54 13.00 16.32
C GLY A 287 -4.62 14.07 16.33
N ARG A 288 -5.07 14.45 17.52
CA ARG A 288 -5.91 15.64 17.70
C ARG A 288 -5.19 16.87 17.14
N ASP A 289 -5.82 17.54 16.18
CA ASP A 289 -5.27 18.71 15.48
C ASP A 289 -3.85 18.48 14.92
N PHE A 290 -3.55 17.24 14.52
CA PHE A 290 -2.20 16.88 14.07
C PHE A 290 -2.22 15.79 13.00
N PHE A 291 -1.74 16.12 11.80
CA PHE A 291 -1.50 15.14 10.73
C PHE A 291 -0.09 14.56 10.82
N ILE A 292 0.01 13.24 10.85
CA ILE A 292 1.30 12.54 10.80
C ILE A 292 1.55 12.12 9.36
N THR A 293 2.58 12.70 8.74
CA THR A 293 2.93 12.31 7.36
C THR A 293 3.33 10.84 7.33
N PRO A 294 3.05 10.09 6.24
CA PRO A 294 3.44 8.67 6.17
C PRO A 294 4.96 8.45 6.30
N SER A 295 5.75 9.40 5.79
CA SER A 295 7.20 9.38 5.92
C SER A 295 7.68 9.55 7.37
N ASP A 296 7.11 10.51 8.11
CA ASP A 296 7.39 10.67 9.55
C ASP A 296 6.89 9.45 10.33
N SER A 297 5.74 8.88 9.95
CA SER A 297 5.17 7.69 10.57
C SER A 297 6.19 6.55 10.56
N LEU A 298 6.72 6.19 9.38
CA LEU A 298 7.76 5.16 9.25
C LEU A 298 8.98 5.44 10.14
N ALA A 299 9.48 6.68 10.15
CA ALA A 299 10.64 7.07 10.95
C ALA A 299 10.36 6.94 12.46
N VAL A 300 9.17 7.35 12.91
CA VAL A 300 8.74 7.22 14.31
C VAL A 300 8.60 5.75 14.71
N LEU A 301 7.97 4.92 13.86
CA LEU A 301 7.86 3.47 14.13
C LEU A 301 9.26 2.87 14.32
N ALA A 302 10.18 3.16 13.41
CA ALA A 302 11.54 2.64 13.47
C ALA A 302 12.31 3.10 14.70
N ALA A 303 12.21 4.37 15.08
CA ALA A 303 12.91 4.91 16.25
C ALA A 303 12.42 4.30 17.58
N ASN A 304 11.22 3.73 17.59
CA ASN A 304 10.55 3.22 18.78
C ASN A 304 10.21 1.72 18.72
N ALA A 305 10.74 0.98 17.74
CA ALA A 305 10.41 -0.43 17.54
C ALA A 305 10.70 -1.32 18.76
N HIS A 306 11.74 -0.98 19.53
CA HIS A 306 12.09 -1.66 20.79
C HIS A 306 10.99 -1.61 21.88
N LEU A 307 9.93 -0.80 21.71
CA LEU A 307 8.77 -0.75 22.59
C LEU A 307 7.65 -1.73 22.18
N ILE A 308 7.84 -2.47 21.10
CA ILE A 308 6.87 -3.42 20.55
C ILE A 308 7.33 -4.84 20.88
N PRO A 309 6.46 -5.71 21.43
CA PRO A 309 6.82 -7.09 21.77
C PRO A 309 7.43 -7.91 20.63
N ALA A 310 7.08 -7.62 19.37
CA ALA A 310 7.65 -8.25 18.19
C ALA A 310 9.14 -7.90 17.93
N TYR A 311 9.65 -6.79 18.46
CA TYR A 311 11.02 -6.30 18.21
C TYR A 311 11.78 -6.02 19.51
N PRO A 312 11.88 -6.98 20.44
CA PRO A 312 12.44 -6.75 21.78
C PRO A 312 13.94 -6.36 21.71
N ASP A 313 14.65 -6.88 20.72
CA ASP A 313 16.08 -6.60 20.47
C ASP A 313 16.29 -5.44 19.49
N GLY A 314 15.22 -4.74 19.10
CA GLY A 314 15.23 -3.72 18.05
C GLY A 314 15.06 -4.30 16.64
N ILE A 315 15.47 -3.52 15.64
CA ILE A 315 15.29 -3.81 14.21
C ILE A 315 16.63 -3.92 13.49
N VAL A 316 16.73 -4.76 12.47
CA VAL A 316 18.01 -5.02 11.77
C VAL A 316 18.29 -4.08 10.62
N GLY A 317 17.26 -3.42 10.09
CA GLY A 317 17.35 -2.49 8.97
C GLY A 317 15.99 -1.91 8.60
N ILE A 318 16.03 -0.82 7.84
CA ILE A 318 14.84 -0.11 7.34
C ILE A 318 14.90 -0.08 5.81
N ALA A 319 13.76 -0.12 5.14
CA ALA A 319 13.70 0.30 3.74
C ALA A 319 12.58 1.33 3.51
N ARG A 320 12.82 2.24 2.57
CA ARG A 320 11.79 3.15 2.07
C ARG A 320 11.86 3.21 0.55
N SER A 321 10.74 3.55 -0.07
CA SER A 321 10.78 3.84 -1.50
C SER A 321 11.49 5.19 -1.73
N MET A 322 12.17 5.31 -2.85
CA MET A 322 12.95 6.48 -3.25
C MET A 322 12.21 7.82 -3.10
N PRO A 323 10.92 7.96 -3.48
CA PRO A 323 10.21 9.22 -3.28
C PRO A 323 9.83 9.51 -1.83
N THR A 324 9.86 8.51 -0.94
CA THR A 324 9.59 8.70 0.50
C THR A 324 10.68 9.53 1.14
N SER A 325 10.31 10.42 2.05
CA SER A 325 11.27 11.31 2.71
C SER A 325 12.37 10.53 3.45
N CYS A 326 13.53 11.15 3.52
CA CYS A 326 14.73 10.65 4.20
C CYS A 326 14.65 10.68 5.74
N ALA A 327 13.48 10.91 6.34
CA ALA A 327 13.30 10.88 7.80
C ALA A 327 13.75 9.53 8.41
N ALA A 328 13.42 8.42 7.75
CA ALA A 328 13.83 7.08 8.17
C ALA A 328 15.36 6.88 8.11
N ASP A 329 16.05 7.52 7.16
CA ASP A 329 17.51 7.45 7.01
C ASP A 329 18.21 8.09 8.21
N ARG A 330 17.64 9.17 8.76
CA ARG A 330 18.16 9.84 9.97
C ARG A 330 18.08 8.90 11.18
N VAL A 331 16.97 8.17 11.29
CA VAL A 331 16.78 7.16 12.34
C VAL A 331 17.76 6.00 12.16
N ALA A 332 17.86 5.45 10.96
CA ALA A 332 18.79 4.35 10.66
C ALA A 332 20.24 4.71 10.99
N ALA A 333 20.67 5.90 10.59
CA ALA A 333 22.01 6.41 10.90
C ALA A 333 22.24 6.55 12.41
N SER A 334 21.25 7.04 13.16
CA SER A 334 21.34 7.13 14.63
C SER A 334 21.33 5.77 15.33
N LEU A 335 20.70 4.74 14.73
CA LEU A 335 20.65 3.39 15.29
C LEU A 335 21.85 2.53 14.84
N GLY A 336 22.63 2.99 13.86
CA GLY A 336 23.75 2.23 13.29
C GLY A 336 23.30 1.03 12.45
N ILE A 337 22.12 1.11 11.83
CA ILE A 337 21.53 0.06 11.00
C ILE A 337 21.42 0.51 9.53
N PRO A 338 21.37 -0.41 8.55
CA PRO A 338 21.19 -0.05 7.15
C PRO A 338 19.81 0.54 6.87
N CYS A 339 19.77 1.50 5.93
CA CYS A 339 18.54 2.00 5.31
C CYS A 339 18.62 1.82 3.80
N PHE A 340 17.71 1.03 3.23
CA PHE A 340 17.66 0.78 1.79
C PHE A 340 16.68 1.72 1.11
N GLU A 341 17.14 2.40 0.06
CA GLU A 341 16.31 3.19 -0.84
C GLU A 341 15.94 2.34 -2.07
N THR A 342 14.67 1.95 -2.19
CA THR A 342 14.20 1.07 -3.28
C THR A 342 13.33 1.84 -4.27
N PRO A 343 13.04 1.31 -5.47
CA PRO A 343 11.96 1.87 -6.28
C PRO A 343 10.61 1.71 -5.58
N THR A 344 9.60 2.46 -6.03
CA THR A 344 8.22 2.31 -5.53
C THR A 344 7.64 0.95 -5.89
N GLY A 345 7.00 0.30 -4.92
CA GLY A 345 6.39 -1.01 -5.07
C GLY A 345 6.92 -2.02 -4.05
N TRP A 346 5.99 -2.58 -3.27
CA TRP A 346 6.31 -3.46 -2.14
C TRP A 346 7.13 -4.72 -2.48
N LYS A 347 7.11 -5.16 -3.75
CA LYS A 347 7.91 -6.29 -4.23
C LYS A 347 9.42 -6.15 -3.94
N PHE A 348 9.98 -4.93 -3.97
CA PHE A 348 11.40 -4.70 -3.67
C PHE A 348 11.70 -4.91 -2.20
N PHE A 349 10.79 -4.52 -1.30
CA PHE A 349 10.93 -4.82 0.13
C PHE A 349 10.78 -6.31 0.40
N GLY A 350 9.92 -7.01 -0.34
CA GLY A 350 9.76 -8.46 -0.23
C GLY A 350 11.09 -9.22 -0.27
N ASN A 351 11.95 -8.90 -1.26
CA ASN A 351 13.30 -9.47 -1.38
C ASN A 351 14.17 -9.19 -0.13
N LEU A 352 14.20 -7.93 0.31
CA LEU A 352 14.99 -7.53 1.49
C LEU A 352 14.48 -8.19 2.79
N LEU A 353 13.16 -8.33 2.94
CA LEU A 353 12.52 -9.01 4.08
C LEU A 353 12.81 -10.52 4.06
N ASP A 354 12.81 -11.16 2.88
CA ASP A 354 13.16 -12.58 2.74
C ASP A 354 14.64 -12.85 3.03
N ALA A 355 15.52 -11.91 2.67
CA ALA A 355 16.95 -11.97 2.98
C ALA A 355 17.28 -11.57 4.43
N GLY A 356 16.30 -11.14 5.23
CA GLY A 356 16.52 -10.69 6.61
C GLY A 356 17.36 -9.42 6.72
N LEU A 357 17.39 -8.59 5.67
CA LEU A 357 18.18 -7.36 5.62
C LEU A 357 17.47 -6.16 6.25
N ILE A 358 16.14 -6.24 6.37
CA ILE A 358 15.30 -5.21 6.99
C ILE A 358 14.24 -5.85 7.88
N SER A 359 13.80 -5.09 8.90
CA SER A 359 12.62 -5.44 9.70
C SER A 359 11.43 -4.57 9.34
N LEU A 360 11.65 -3.29 9.07
CA LEU A 360 10.58 -2.31 8.79
C LEU A 360 10.73 -1.69 7.42
N CYS A 361 9.62 -1.43 6.76
CA CYS A 361 9.61 -0.66 5.53
C CYS A 361 8.33 0.16 5.35
N GLY A 362 8.41 1.16 4.48
CA GLY A 362 7.26 2.03 4.21
C GLY A 362 7.40 2.90 2.97
N GLU A 363 6.28 3.47 2.57
CA GLU A 363 6.15 4.35 1.42
C GLU A 363 5.34 5.59 1.80
N GLU A 364 5.72 6.75 1.24
CA GLU A 364 4.99 8.03 1.34
C GLU A 364 3.50 7.92 1.00
N SER A 365 3.13 6.94 0.19
CA SER A 365 1.77 6.65 -0.22
C SER A 365 0.97 5.90 0.85
N PHE A 366 1.06 6.35 2.11
CA PHE A 366 0.33 5.81 3.26
C PHE A 366 0.62 4.32 3.54
N GLY A 367 1.83 3.84 3.19
CA GLY A 367 2.20 2.43 3.32
C GLY A 367 3.22 2.19 4.42
N ALA A 368 2.98 1.24 5.30
CA ALA A 368 3.98 0.77 6.27
C ALA A 368 3.78 -0.73 6.54
N GLY A 369 4.84 -1.42 6.96
CA GLY A 369 4.78 -2.84 7.27
C GLY A 369 6.11 -3.38 7.79
N SER A 370 6.10 -4.68 8.10
CA SER A 370 7.28 -5.41 8.59
C SER A 370 7.34 -6.83 8.03
N ASP A 371 8.28 -7.63 8.52
CA ASP A 371 8.52 -9.03 8.12
C ASP A 371 7.43 -10.04 8.55
N HIS A 372 6.45 -9.62 9.36
CA HIS A 372 5.31 -10.46 9.76
C HIS A 372 4.50 -10.99 8.56
N VAL A 373 4.41 -10.18 7.51
CA VAL A 373 3.82 -10.52 6.20
C VAL A 373 4.75 -10.07 5.07
N ARG A 374 4.29 -10.12 3.82
CA ARG A 374 5.01 -9.61 2.64
C ARG A 374 4.18 -8.60 1.85
N GLU A 375 3.30 -7.90 2.56
CA GLU A 375 2.51 -6.78 2.08
C GLU A 375 2.65 -5.61 3.06
N LYS A 376 2.22 -4.43 2.64
CA LYS A 376 1.94 -3.35 3.60
C LYS A 376 0.78 -3.78 4.50
N ASP A 377 0.66 -3.18 5.68
CA ASP A 377 -0.43 -3.50 6.60
C ASP A 377 -0.90 -2.26 7.37
N GLY A 378 -2.12 -1.82 7.06
CA GLY A 378 -2.73 -0.64 7.64
C GLY A 378 -3.09 -0.81 9.12
N ILE A 379 -3.71 -1.93 9.50
CA ILE A 379 -4.11 -2.19 10.89
C ILE A 379 -2.88 -2.42 11.76
N TRP A 380 -1.85 -3.10 11.24
CA TRP A 380 -0.56 -3.24 11.93
C TRP A 380 0.05 -1.88 12.27
N ALA A 381 0.04 -0.92 11.33
CA ALA A 381 0.58 0.41 11.59
C ALA A 381 -0.23 1.18 12.65
N VAL A 382 -1.56 1.04 12.64
CA VAL A 382 -2.46 1.62 13.65
C VAL A 382 -2.19 1.01 15.03
N LEU A 383 -2.04 -0.31 15.13
CA LEU A 383 -1.71 -1.00 16.37
C LEU A 383 -0.33 -0.61 16.90
N PHE A 384 0.64 -0.40 16.02
CA PHE A 384 1.96 0.10 16.41
C PHE A 384 1.84 1.46 17.09
N TRP A 385 1.12 2.40 16.48
CA TRP A 385 0.87 3.72 17.07
C TRP A 385 0.12 3.64 18.40
N LEU A 386 -0.94 2.82 18.48
CA LEU A 386 -1.65 2.59 19.75
C LEU A 386 -0.72 2.03 20.84
N ASN A 387 0.15 1.09 20.50
CA ASN A 387 1.14 0.55 21.42
C ASN A 387 2.13 1.63 21.88
N LEU A 388 2.60 2.52 20.97
CA LEU A 388 3.49 3.62 21.33
C LEU A 388 2.80 4.62 22.28
N ILE A 389 1.55 4.99 21.99
CA ILE A 389 0.76 5.87 22.85
C ILE A 389 0.60 5.22 24.23
N ALA A 390 0.20 3.95 24.27
CA ALA A 390 0.00 3.22 25.52
C ALA A 390 1.31 3.02 26.32
N ALA A 391 2.45 2.83 25.63
CA ALA A 391 3.75 2.63 26.27
C ALA A 391 4.40 3.93 26.76
N THR A 392 4.13 5.05 26.11
CA THR A 392 4.77 6.35 26.44
C THR A 392 3.87 7.27 27.26
N GLY A 393 2.55 7.06 27.21
CA GLY A 393 1.55 7.96 27.79
C GLY A 393 1.49 9.33 27.10
N ARG A 394 2.03 9.44 25.87
CA ARG A 394 2.12 10.68 25.10
C ARG A 394 1.12 10.70 23.96
N SER A 395 0.64 11.89 23.63
CA SER A 395 -0.14 12.13 22.42
C SER A 395 0.70 11.92 21.16
N PRO A 396 0.07 11.65 19.99
CA PRO A 396 0.80 11.55 18.72
C PRO A 396 1.65 12.79 18.41
N ALA A 397 1.14 13.99 18.67
CA ALA A 397 1.87 15.25 18.46
C ALA A 397 3.12 15.35 19.35
N GLU A 398 3.04 14.94 20.61
CA GLU A 398 4.19 14.92 21.52
C GLU A 398 5.25 13.87 21.11
N ILE A 399 4.81 12.71 20.61
CA ILE A 399 5.72 11.67 20.09
C ILE A 399 6.47 12.21 18.88
N VAL A 400 5.75 12.80 17.91
CA VAL A 400 6.36 13.37 16.69
C VAL A 400 7.22 14.60 17.01
N GLY A 401 6.78 15.50 17.89
CA GLY A 401 7.58 16.64 18.31
C GLY A 401 8.85 16.23 19.07
N ALA A 402 8.82 15.15 19.85
CA ALA A 402 10.03 14.56 20.45
C ALA A 402 10.94 13.94 19.39
N HIS A 403 10.37 13.32 18.34
CA HIS A 403 11.11 12.79 17.21
C HIS A 403 11.86 13.90 16.47
N TRP A 404 11.18 14.99 16.09
CA TRP A 404 11.79 16.10 15.37
C TRP A 404 12.89 16.79 16.17
N ARG A 405 12.71 16.99 17.48
CA ARG A 405 13.78 17.53 18.35
C ARG A 405 15.01 16.63 18.44
N ARG A 406 14.88 15.33 18.16
CA ARG A 406 16.00 14.38 18.17
C ARG A 406 16.70 14.26 16.82
N PHE A 407 15.94 14.23 15.72
CA PHE A 407 16.48 13.89 14.39
C PHE A 407 16.48 15.06 13.40
N GLY A 408 15.85 16.18 13.76
CA GLY A 408 15.41 17.20 12.80
C GLY A 408 14.07 16.84 12.17
N ARG A 409 13.55 17.72 11.33
CA ARG A 409 12.28 17.55 10.62
C ARG A 409 12.53 17.51 9.12
N ASN A 410 11.95 16.52 8.45
CA ASN A 410 11.91 16.47 7.00
C ASN A 410 10.53 16.98 6.55
N TYR A 411 10.44 18.28 6.28
CA TYR A 411 9.24 18.84 5.68
C TYR A 411 8.97 18.16 4.34
N TYR A 412 7.76 17.66 4.15
CA TYR A 412 7.41 16.85 2.99
C TYR A 412 6.04 17.23 2.43
N THR A 413 5.92 17.21 1.10
CA THR A 413 4.63 17.23 0.39
C THR A 413 4.75 16.49 -0.93
N ARG A 414 3.64 15.91 -1.40
CA ARG A 414 3.51 15.37 -2.75
C ARG A 414 2.47 16.14 -3.54
N HIS A 415 2.85 16.55 -4.75
CA HIS A 415 1.98 17.20 -5.73
C HIS A 415 1.69 16.25 -6.87
N ASP A 416 0.42 15.91 -7.06
CA ASP A 416 -0.04 15.06 -8.16
C ASP A 416 -0.71 15.92 -9.23
N TYR A 417 -0.22 15.82 -10.47
CA TYR A 417 -0.82 16.40 -11.66
C TYR A 417 -1.40 15.26 -12.49
N GLU A 418 -2.72 15.14 -12.47
CA GLU A 418 -3.46 14.01 -13.00
C GLU A 418 -3.90 14.23 -14.45
N ALA A 419 -4.19 13.13 -15.14
CA ALA A 419 -4.72 13.12 -16.50
C ALA A 419 -3.94 14.00 -17.50
N ILE A 420 -2.61 14.11 -17.35
CA ILE A 420 -1.75 14.75 -18.33
C ILE A 420 -1.70 13.86 -19.59
N GLU A 421 -1.69 14.48 -20.76
CA GLU A 421 -1.47 13.76 -22.01
C GLU A 421 -0.13 13.00 -21.96
N THR A 422 -0.15 11.70 -22.27
CA THR A 422 1.02 10.81 -22.14
C THR A 422 2.24 11.32 -22.91
N GLN A 423 2.05 11.88 -24.11
CA GLN A 423 3.14 12.42 -24.93
C GLN A 423 3.80 13.65 -24.27
N VAL A 424 2.99 14.53 -23.68
CA VAL A 424 3.45 15.71 -22.93
C VAL A 424 4.23 15.27 -21.69
N ALA A 425 3.67 14.35 -20.90
CA ALA A 425 4.33 13.79 -19.71
C ALA A 425 5.67 13.13 -20.05
N GLY A 426 5.73 12.38 -21.16
CA GLY A 426 6.97 11.78 -21.66
C GLY A 426 8.02 12.82 -22.07
N THR A 427 7.61 13.89 -22.75
CA THR A 427 8.49 15.01 -23.15
C THR A 427 9.06 15.72 -21.92
N LEU A 428 8.22 15.99 -20.93
CA LEU A 428 8.62 16.60 -19.66
C LEU A 428 9.70 15.77 -18.96
N MET A 429 9.48 14.46 -18.82
CA MET A 429 10.46 13.57 -18.18
C MET A 429 11.76 13.43 -18.97
N ALA A 430 11.69 13.42 -20.30
CA ALA A 430 12.87 13.39 -21.16
C ALA A 430 13.75 14.64 -20.97
N ARG A 431 13.14 15.82 -20.95
CA ARG A 431 13.85 17.09 -20.68
C ARG A 431 14.51 17.09 -19.30
N LEU A 432 13.80 16.63 -18.27
CA LEU A 432 14.36 16.51 -16.93
C LEU A 432 15.57 15.57 -16.91
N ARG A 433 15.46 14.41 -17.58
CA ARG A 433 16.54 13.42 -17.67
C ARG A 433 17.80 13.99 -18.32
N GLU A 434 17.66 14.72 -19.43
CA GLU A 434 18.79 15.38 -20.11
C GLU A 434 19.49 16.41 -19.23
N MET A 435 18.76 17.08 -18.34
CA MET A 435 19.31 18.10 -17.45
C MET A 435 20.13 17.51 -16.29
N THR A 436 19.81 16.30 -15.82
CA THR A 436 20.38 15.72 -14.58
C THR A 436 21.91 15.78 -14.49
N GLY A 437 22.61 15.42 -15.58
CA GLY A 437 24.07 15.36 -15.63
C GLY A 437 24.78 16.71 -15.48
N GLY A 438 24.08 17.84 -15.65
CA GLY A 438 24.63 19.20 -15.55
C GLY A 438 24.22 19.96 -14.30
N LEU A 439 23.53 19.32 -13.33
CA LEU A 439 22.98 20.01 -12.16
C LEU A 439 23.98 20.20 -11.01
N GLY A 440 24.98 19.33 -10.88
CA GLY A 440 25.94 19.37 -9.77
C GLY A 440 26.66 20.72 -9.66
N GLY A 441 26.62 21.32 -8.47
CA GLY A 441 27.22 22.62 -8.16
C GLY A 441 26.42 23.84 -8.63
N ARG A 442 25.32 23.66 -9.38
CA ARG A 442 24.46 24.78 -9.78
C ARG A 442 23.70 25.32 -8.58
N ARG A 443 23.60 26.64 -8.53
CA ARG A 443 22.80 27.37 -7.53
C ARG A 443 21.43 27.74 -8.11
N PHE A 444 20.40 27.45 -7.35
CA PHE A 444 19.01 27.82 -7.60
C PHE A 444 18.51 28.57 -6.37
N ASP A 445 18.60 29.90 -6.41
CA ASP A 445 18.27 30.78 -5.28
C ASP A 445 19.02 30.40 -3.99
N ASN A 446 18.32 29.84 -3.01
CA ASN A 446 18.89 29.38 -1.73
C ASN A 446 19.45 27.95 -1.77
N TYR A 447 19.17 27.20 -2.84
CA TYR A 447 19.54 25.80 -2.96
C TYR A 447 20.79 25.62 -3.81
N ILE A 448 21.73 24.81 -3.33
CA ILE A 448 22.90 24.36 -4.10
C ILE A 448 22.68 22.90 -4.43
N CYS A 449 22.57 22.58 -5.73
CA CYS A 449 22.35 21.22 -6.16
C CYS A 449 23.64 20.41 -5.97
N ALA A 450 23.57 19.35 -5.16
CA ALA A 450 24.66 18.40 -4.98
C ALA A 450 24.76 17.47 -6.20
N SER A 451 23.63 16.95 -6.67
CA SER A 451 23.57 16.05 -7.82
C SER A 451 22.16 15.94 -8.38
N GLY A 452 22.05 15.53 -9.65
CA GLY A 452 20.80 15.02 -10.21
C GLY A 452 21.05 13.69 -10.93
N ASP A 453 20.08 12.79 -10.86
CA ASP A 453 20.14 11.49 -11.55
C ASP A 453 18.76 10.98 -11.96
N ASP A 454 18.74 9.94 -12.80
CA ASP A 454 17.57 9.11 -13.00
C ASP A 454 17.76 7.81 -12.21
N PHE A 455 16.95 7.64 -11.17
CA PHE A 455 17.16 6.61 -10.17
C PHE A 455 17.17 5.22 -10.80
N SER A 456 18.20 4.45 -10.46
CA SER A 456 18.30 3.04 -10.77
C SER A 456 18.60 2.25 -9.50
N TYR A 457 18.11 1.01 -9.46
CA TYR A 457 18.25 0.13 -8.33
C TYR A 457 18.75 -1.22 -8.81
N THR A 458 19.81 -1.71 -8.17
CA THR A 458 20.26 -3.10 -8.32
C THR A 458 19.89 -3.82 -7.04
N ASP A 459 19.00 -4.80 -7.14
CA ASP A 459 18.54 -5.55 -5.98
C ASP A 459 19.69 -6.36 -5.37
N PRO A 460 19.98 -6.21 -4.07
CA PRO A 460 21.13 -6.86 -3.45
C PRO A 460 20.91 -8.37 -3.23
N VAL A 461 19.69 -8.88 -3.41
CA VAL A 461 19.32 -10.28 -3.18
C VAL A 461 19.35 -11.06 -4.48
N ASP A 462 18.66 -10.57 -5.53
CA ASP A 462 18.53 -11.28 -6.80
C ASP A 462 19.39 -10.70 -7.95
N GLY A 463 20.04 -9.56 -7.74
CA GLY A 463 20.90 -8.89 -8.73
C GLY A 463 20.14 -8.23 -9.89
N SER A 464 18.80 -8.25 -9.88
CA SER A 464 17.99 -7.60 -10.90
C SER A 464 18.15 -6.09 -10.89
N ARG A 465 18.07 -5.47 -12.06
CA ARG A 465 18.28 -4.03 -12.24
C ARG A 465 17.01 -3.37 -12.73
N SER A 466 16.56 -2.36 -12.00
CA SER A 466 15.45 -1.48 -12.38
C SER A 466 15.99 -0.09 -12.69
N GLU A 467 15.76 0.38 -13.90
CA GLU A 467 16.23 1.70 -14.37
C GLU A 467 15.06 2.66 -14.58
N GLN A 468 15.35 3.95 -14.68
CA GLN A 468 14.37 5.00 -14.96
C GLN A 468 13.22 5.07 -13.94
N GLN A 469 13.54 4.88 -12.66
CA GLN A 469 12.55 4.78 -11.60
C GLN A 469 12.09 6.15 -11.05
N GLY A 470 12.71 7.24 -11.51
CA GLY A 470 12.33 8.61 -11.20
C GLY A 470 13.52 9.55 -11.21
N ILE A 471 13.30 10.78 -11.66
CA ILE A 471 14.34 11.81 -11.67
C ILE A 471 14.48 12.38 -10.25
N ARG A 472 15.70 12.47 -9.73
CA ARG A 472 16.00 13.09 -8.45
C ARG A 472 16.91 14.29 -8.63
N ILE A 473 16.63 15.34 -7.89
CA ILE A 473 17.47 16.52 -7.76
C ILE A 473 17.74 16.67 -6.27
N LEU A 474 19.00 16.46 -5.88
CA LEU A 474 19.44 16.42 -4.49
C LEU A 474 20.22 17.70 -4.19
N PHE A 475 19.91 18.35 -3.07
CA PHE A 475 20.56 19.59 -2.63
C PHE A 475 21.48 19.33 -1.45
N SER A 476 22.50 20.19 -1.29
CA SER A 476 23.56 20.00 -0.29
C SER A 476 23.10 20.16 1.16
N ASP A 477 21.96 20.83 1.38
CA ASP A 477 21.31 21.03 2.68
C ASP A 477 20.46 19.82 3.10
N GLY A 478 20.35 18.80 2.25
CA GLY A 478 19.48 17.63 2.46
C GLY A 478 18.08 17.79 1.89
N SER A 479 17.76 18.93 1.26
CA SER A 479 16.53 19.09 0.48
C SER A 479 16.58 18.27 -0.81
N ARG A 480 15.43 17.91 -1.36
CA ARG A 480 15.32 17.16 -2.61
C ARG A 480 13.99 17.35 -3.33
N ILE A 481 14.05 17.26 -4.65
CA ILE A 481 12.90 17.19 -5.55
C ILE A 481 12.97 15.86 -6.28
N VAL A 482 11.85 15.13 -6.34
CA VAL A 482 11.72 13.90 -7.11
C VAL A 482 10.55 14.02 -8.08
N TYR A 483 10.75 13.57 -9.33
CA TYR A 483 9.70 13.50 -10.36
C TYR A 483 9.48 12.06 -10.80
N ARG A 484 8.22 11.63 -10.83
CA ARG A 484 7.83 10.29 -11.31
C ARG A 484 6.55 10.35 -12.12
N LEU A 485 6.45 9.48 -13.12
CA LEU A 485 5.17 9.16 -13.75
C LEU A 485 4.56 7.95 -13.04
N SER A 486 3.31 8.07 -12.61
CA SER A 486 2.57 6.95 -12.02
C SER A 486 2.13 5.95 -13.08
N GLY A 487 2.24 4.65 -12.76
CA GLY A 487 1.74 3.55 -13.58
C GLY A 487 0.38 2.99 -13.14
N THR A 488 -0.31 3.65 -12.20
CA THR A 488 -1.55 3.13 -11.60
C THR A 488 -2.84 3.78 -12.11
N GLY A 489 -2.73 4.84 -12.93
CA GLY A 489 -3.90 5.54 -13.47
C GLY A 489 -4.61 4.73 -14.56
N THR A 490 -5.94 4.86 -14.62
CA THR A 490 -6.75 4.30 -15.71
C THR A 490 -6.93 5.28 -16.87
N GLU A 491 -6.60 6.56 -16.67
CA GLU A 491 -6.83 7.67 -17.60
C GLU A 491 -5.60 8.59 -17.64
N GLY A 492 -5.01 8.80 -18.82
CA GLY A 492 -3.83 9.65 -19.01
C GLY A 492 -2.59 9.22 -18.21
N ALA A 493 -1.62 10.13 -18.08
CA ALA A 493 -0.47 10.00 -17.21
C ALA A 493 -0.62 10.91 -15.98
N THR A 494 -0.16 10.44 -14.82
CA THR A 494 -0.07 11.27 -13.61
C THR A 494 1.40 11.58 -13.34
N LEU A 495 1.76 12.86 -13.33
CA LEU A 495 3.06 13.33 -12.84
C LEU A 495 2.98 13.55 -11.34
N ARG A 496 3.83 12.85 -10.58
CA ARG A 496 4.01 13.05 -9.15
C ARG A 496 5.30 13.80 -8.90
N VAL A 497 5.21 14.90 -8.17
CA VAL A 497 6.34 15.72 -7.75
C VAL A 497 6.43 15.68 -6.23
N TYR A 498 7.54 15.15 -5.73
CA TYR A 498 7.79 15.01 -4.29
C TYR A 498 8.79 16.06 -3.87
N LEU A 499 8.47 16.79 -2.81
CA LEU A 499 9.26 17.88 -2.30
C LEU A 499 9.63 17.58 -0.86
N GLU A 500 10.93 17.64 -0.57
CA GLU A 500 11.45 17.45 0.77
C GLU A 500 12.46 18.54 1.10
N ARG A 501 12.31 19.13 2.29
CA ARG A 501 13.32 20.02 2.90
C ARG A 501 13.67 19.50 4.28
N TYR A 502 14.96 19.28 4.50
CA TYR A 502 15.46 18.93 5.83
C TYR A 502 15.72 20.17 6.65
N GLU A 503 15.22 20.17 7.88
CA GLU A 503 15.53 21.16 8.91
C GLU A 503 16.22 20.43 10.08
N PRO A 504 17.45 20.83 10.46
CA PRO A 504 18.15 20.21 11.58
C PRO A 504 17.43 20.47 12.91
N ALA A 505 17.71 19.65 13.93
CA ALA A 505 17.07 19.76 15.25
C ALA A 505 17.22 21.14 15.95
N ALA A 506 18.24 21.92 15.58
CA ALA A 506 18.48 23.27 16.09
C ALA A 506 17.80 24.38 15.24
N GLY A 507 17.15 24.00 14.14
CA GLY A 507 16.45 24.89 13.23
C GLY A 507 15.01 25.17 13.63
N ASP A 508 14.23 25.73 12.69
CA ASP A 508 12.81 26.02 12.91
C ASP A 508 11.93 24.81 12.54
N LEU A 509 11.57 24.02 13.54
CA LEU A 509 10.77 22.80 13.39
C LEU A 509 9.26 23.07 13.38
N GLU A 510 8.81 24.31 13.61
CA GLU A 510 7.41 24.66 13.83
C GLU A 510 6.73 25.29 12.60
N LEU A 511 7.45 25.47 11.49
CA LEU A 511 6.85 25.91 10.24
C LEU A 511 5.74 24.97 9.79
N THR A 512 4.76 25.50 9.06
CA THR A 512 3.85 24.67 8.27
C THR A 512 4.61 24.09 7.07
N SER A 513 4.26 22.87 6.64
CA SER A 513 4.91 22.26 5.46
C SER A 513 4.76 23.13 4.22
N ALA A 514 3.62 23.80 4.04
CA ALA A 514 3.39 24.74 2.94
C ALA A 514 4.37 25.91 2.96
N ALA A 515 4.59 26.53 4.13
CA ALA A 515 5.55 27.62 4.27
C ALA A 515 7.00 27.15 4.07
N ALA A 516 7.36 26.01 4.68
CA ALA A 516 8.71 25.46 4.58
C ALA A 516 9.10 25.06 3.15
N LEU A 517 8.12 24.61 2.34
CA LEU A 517 8.33 24.07 0.98
C LEU A 517 7.95 25.03 -0.15
N ALA A 518 7.47 26.25 0.15
CA ALA A 518 6.98 27.19 -0.86
C ALA A 518 8.03 27.50 -1.95
N GLU A 519 9.27 27.79 -1.57
CA GLU A 519 10.35 28.08 -2.50
C GLU A 519 10.73 26.84 -3.33
N LEU A 520 10.82 25.67 -2.69
CA LEU A 520 11.19 24.42 -3.34
C LEU A 520 10.10 23.96 -4.34
N SER A 521 8.83 24.19 -4.01
CA SER A 521 7.68 23.93 -4.87
C SER A 521 7.72 24.78 -6.14
N ARG A 522 7.96 26.09 -6.01
CA ARG A 522 8.13 26.99 -7.17
C ARG A 522 9.29 26.53 -8.05
N LEU A 523 10.45 26.26 -7.44
CA LEU A 523 11.62 25.77 -8.15
C LEU A 523 11.33 24.46 -8.89
N ALA A 524 10.59 23.53 -8.27
CA ALA A 524 10.22 22.27 -8.91
C ALA A 524 9.32 22.46 -10.14
N GLY A 525 8.38 23.40 -10.07
CA GLY A 525 7.53 23.78 -11.22
C GLY A 525 8.35 24.33 -12.39
N GLU A 526 9.30 25.23 -12.10
CA GLU A 526 10.17 25.87 -13.09
C GLU A 526 11.16 24.88 -13.74
N LEU A 527 11.81 24.03 -12.92
CA LEU A 527 12.75 23.02 -13.41
C LEU A 527 12.07 22.05 -14.38
N ALA A 528 10.85 21.61 -14.05
CA ALA A 528 10.07 20.73 -14.91
C ALA A 528 9.29 21.45 -16.02
N ASN A 529 9.21 22.79 -16.00
CA ASN A 529 8.42 23.60 -16.95
C ASN A 529 6.96 23.12 -17.01
N ILE A 530 6.39 22.84 -15.83
CA ILE A 530 5.06 22.20 -15.70
C ILE A 530 3.96 23.07 -16.32
N PRO A 531 3.85 24.38 -16.00
CA PRO A 531 2.77 25.22 -16.53
C PRO A 531 2.77 25.31 -18.05
N GLU A 532 3.95 25.49 -18.65
CA GLU A 532 4.10 25.67 -20.09
C GLU A 532 3.87 24.37 -20.86
N LEU A 533 4.27 23.22 -20.31
CA LEU A 533 4.10 21.92 -20.98
C LEU A 533 2.70 21.36 -20.78
N THR A 534 2.14 21.48 -19.58
CA THR A 534 0.89 20.78 -19.21
C THR A 534 -0.32 21.70 -19.16
N GLY A 535 -0.13 23.03 -19.19
CA GLY A 535 -1.18 24.01 -18.94
C GLY A 535 -1.65 24.10 -17.48
N ARG A 536 -1.05 23.30 -16.57
CA ARG A 536 -1.43 23.24 -15.16
C ARG A 536 -0.62 24.24 -14.33
N THR A 537 -1.28 25.18 -13.68
CA THR A 537 -0.65 26.16 -12.76
C THR A 537 -0.65 25.71 -11.30
N ALA A 538 -1.39 24.65 -10.97
CA ALA A 538 -1.47 24.04 -9.66
C ALA A 538 -1.65 22.52 -9.80
N PRO A 539 -1.22 21.72 -8.80
CA PRO A 539 -1.51 20.28 -8.76
C PRO A 539 -3.00 20.03 -8.53
N ASP A 540 -3.47 18.86 -8.99
CA ASP A 540 -4.82 18.38 -8.73
C ASP A 540 -4.99 17.92 -7.28
N VAL A 541 -3.95 17.28 -6.73
CA VAL A 541 -3.92 16.79 -5.34
C VAL A 541 -2.61 17.18 -4.66
N ILE A 542 -2.71 17.61 -3.40
CA ILE A 542 -1.58 17.85 -2.50
C ILE A 542 -1.74 16.91 -1.30
N THR A 543 -0.69 16.15 -0.98
CA THR A 543 -0.65 15.21 0.15
C THR A 543 0.46 15.55 1.13
#